data_AF-A0A7S2VY25-F1
#
_entry.id   AF-A0A7S2VY25-F1
#
_cell.length_a   1.000
_cell.length_b   1.000
_cell.length_c   1.000
_cell.angle_alpha   90.00
_cell.angle_beta   90.00
_cell.angle_gamma   90.00
#
_symmetry.space_group_name_H-M   'P 1'
#
loop_
_entity.id
_entity.type
_entity.pdbx_description
1 polymer ?
#
loop_
_entity_poly.entity_id
_entity_poly.type
_entity_poly.pdbx_seq_one_letter_code
_entity_poly.pdbx_strand_id
1 'polypeptide(L)'
;GVPFAVKENLCVAGVETTCGSAMLRGHVPVYDATAVRLLRDRSGAVLIGTTNMDEFGMGSSGTTSTRGATLNPTSSDGARTAGGSSAGSAAAVANGSAFFAL
;
A
#
# COMPACT_ATOMS: atom_id res chain seq x y z
N GLY A 1 3.24 18.01 -7.19
CA GLY A 1 4.17 17.46 -6.18
C GLY A 1 4.68 16.10 -6.63
N VAL A 2 5.55 15.47 -5.84
CA VAL A 2 6.08 14.12 -6.13
C VAL A 2 5.00 13.08 -5.78
N PRO A 3 4.61 12.17 -6.71
CA PRO A 3 3.57 11.18 -6.46
C PRO A 3 4.05 10.04 -5.56
N PHE A 4 3.27 9.68 -4.55
CA PHE A 4 3.60 8.58 -3.64
C PHE A 4 2.40 7.71 -3.29
N ALA A 5 2.67 6.44 -3.00
CA ALA A 5 1.67 5.48 -2.54
C ALA A 5 1.91 5.11 -1.07
N VAL A 6 0.88 4.59 -0.40
CA VAL A 6 0.92 4.30 1.05
C VAL A 6 0.44 2.89 1.33
N LYS A 7 1.23 2.09 2.05
CA LYS A 7 0.77 0.80 2.56
C LYS A 7 -0.51 0.94 3.37
N GLU A 8 -1.50 0.09 3.08
CA GLU A 8 -2.86 0.17 3.63
C GLU A 8 -3.01 -0.18 5.13
N ASN A 9 -1.92 -0.22 5.89
CA ASN A 9 -1.93 -0.23 7.36
C ASN A 9 -1.52 1.12 7.96
N LEU A 10 -1.32 2.15 7.13
CA LEU A 10 -1.19 3.53 7.54
C LEU A 10 -2.50 4.26 7.22
N CYS A 11 -3.10 4.87 8.24
CA CYS A 11 -4.36 5.58 8.08
C CYS A 11 -4.21 6.78 7.13
N VAL A 12 -5.19 6.93 6.25
CA VAL A 12 -5.36 8.10 5.40
C VAL A 12 -6.79 8.61 5.61
N ALA A 13 -6.94 9.87 6.01
CA ALA A 13 -8.23 10.45 6.31
C ALA A 13 -9.16 10.41 5.09
N GLY A 14 -10.35 9.83 5.26
CA GLY A 14 -11.35 9.72 4.20
C GLY A 14 -11.08 8.63 3.15
N VAL A 15 -10.04 7.81 3.31
CA VAL A 15 -9.72 6.69 2.41
C VAL A 15 -9.85 5.37 3.17
N GLU A 16 -10.57 4.41 2.61
CA GLU A 16 -10.76 3.10 3.25
C GLU A 16 -9.41 2.43 3.54
N THR A 17 -9.26 1.95 4.77
CA THR A 17 -8.03 1.33 5.28
C THR A 17 -8.38 -0.02 5.90
N THR A 18 -8.17 -1.10 5.14
CA THR A 18 -8.59 -2.46 5.57
C THR A 18 -7.45 -3.30 6.15
N CYS A 19 -6.19 -2.85 6.08
CA CYS A 19 -5.01 -3.65 6.42
C CYS A 19 -4.96 -4.99 5.65
N GLY A 20 -5.49 -5.06 4.43
CA GLY A 20 -5.64 -6.31 3.67
C GLY A 20 -6.66 -7.31 4.25
N SER A 21 -7.40 -6.94 5.32
CA SER A 21 -8.31 -7.82 6.06
C SER A 21 -9.78 -7.55 5.75
N ALA A 22 -10.60 -8.61 5.74
CA ALA A 22 -12.05 -8.46 5.70
C ALA A 22 -12.61 -7.87 7.00
N MET A 23 -11.89 -7.99 8.12
CA MET A 23 -12.31 -7.48 9.43
C MET A 23 -12.48 -5.96 9.45
N LEU A 24 -11.64 -5.23 8.69
CA LEU A 24 -11.67 -3.77 8.62
C LEU A 24 -12.34 -3.24 7.34
N ARG A 25 -13.12 -4.07 6.64
CA ARG A 25 -13.93 -3.62 5.51
C ARG A 25 -14.89 -2.51 5.96
N GLY A 26 -14.91 -1.39 5.23
CA GLY A 26 -15.68 -0.20 5.57
C GLY A 26 -15.01 0.72 6.61
N HIS A 27 -13.82 0.39 7.11
CA HIS A 27 -13.08 1.27 8.01
C HIS A 27 -12.50 2.47 7.25
N VAL A 28 -13.05 3.66 7.50
CA VAL A 28 -12.58 4.93 6.94
C VAL A 28 -12.03 5.79 8.07
N PRO A 29 -10.69 5.94 8.20
CA PRO A 29 -10.09 6.77 9.22
C PRO A 29 -10.49 8.24 9.10
N VAL A 30 -10.59 8.93 10.24
CA VAL A 30 -10.83 10.38 10.32
C VAL A 30 -9.54 11.20 10.47
N TYR A 31 -8.37 10.53 10.41
CA TYR A 31 -7.06 11.13 10.55
C TYR A 31 -6.04 10.49 9.61
N ASP A 32 -5.04 11.27 9.23
CA ASP A 32 -3.84 10.77 8.55
C ASP A 32 -2.82 10.27 9.58
N ALA A 33 -2.16 9.15 9.29
CA ALA A 33 -0.95 8.76 10.00
C ALA A 33 0.11 9.88 9.89
N THR A 34 0.89 10.10 10.96
CA THR A 34 1.85 11.21 11.04
C THR A 34 2.78 11.30 9.83
N ALA A 35 3.29 10.17 9.33
CA ALA A 35 4.15 10.15 8.14
C ALA A 35 3.42 10.62 6.87
N VAL A 36 2.19 10.15 6.66
CA VAL A 36 1.33 10.57 5.53
C VAL A 36 1.06 12.07 5.60
N ARG A 37 0.65 12.57 6.77
CA ARG A 37 0.39 14.00 7.00
C ARG A 37 1.62 14.86 6.71
N LEU A 38 2.81 14.45 7.16
CA LEU A 38 4.04 15.18 6.89
C LEU A 38 4.36 15.24 5.39
N LEU A 39 4.19 14.14 4.66
CA LEU A 39 4.42 14.12 3.22
C LEU A 39 3.42 14.99 2.46
N ARG A 40 2.14 14.92 2.81
CA ARG A 40 1.10 15.72 2.13
C ARG A 40 1.24 17.21 2.44
N ASP A 41 1.33 17.56 3.72
CA ASP A 41 1.18 18.95 4.16
C ASP A 41 2.51 19.72 4.20
N ARG A 42 3.63 19.04 4.47
CA ARG A 42 4.94 19.71 4.63
C ARG A 42 5.81 19.66 3.39
N SER A 43 5.77 18.56 2.63
CA SER A 43 6.58 18.43 1.40
C SER A 43 5.79 18.61 0.11
N GLY A 44 4.46 18.70 0.17
CA GLY A 44 3.60 18.82 -1.01
C GLY A 44 3.61 17.57 -1.89
N ALA A 45 3.92 16.41 -1.32
CA ALA A 45 3.84 15.12 -2.02
C ALA A 45 2.36 14.79 -2.29
N VAL A 46 2.11 14.15 -3.44
CA VAL A 46 0.76 13.84 -3.91
C VAL A 46 0.48 12.37 -3.64
N LEU A 47 -0.43 12.08 -2.72
CA LEU A 47 -0.89 10.72 -2.49
C LEU A 47 -1.70 10.25 -3.69
N ILE A 48 -1.26 9.17 -4.35
CA ILE A 48 -1.96 8.60 -5.51
C ILE A 48 -2.86 7.41 -5.16
N GLY A 49 -2.68 6.82 -3.97
CA GLY A 49 -3.50 5.70 -3.50
C GLY A 49 -2.83 4.89 -2.39
N THR A 50 -3.58 3.90 -1.90
CA THR A 50 -3.09 2.91 -0.95
C THR A 50 -2.66 1.62 -1.66
N THR A 51 -1.75 0.85 -1.06
CA THR A 51 -1.18 -0.35 -1.67
C THR A 51 -1.54 -1.62 -0.90
N ASN A 52 -1.71 -2.71 -1.66
CA ASN A 52 -2.03 -4.02 -1.10
C ASN A 52 -0.89 -4.57 -0.21
N MET A 53 -1.23 -5.44 0.73
CA MET A 53 -0.32 -5.97 1.74
C MET A 53 -0.78 -7.32 2.28
N ASP A 54 0.12 -8.08 2.90
CA ASP A 54 -0.30 -9.22 3.72
C ASP A 54 -1.22 -8.73 4.85
N GLU A 55 -2.24 -9.53 5.18
CA GLU A 55 -3.26 -9.20 6.18
C GLU A 55 -2.62 -8.79 7.51
N PHE A 56 -2.97 -7.60 8.02
CA PHE A 56 -2.40 -6.98 9.22
C PHE A 56 -0.86 -6.86 9.23
N GLY A 57 -0.21 -7.00 8.08
CA GLY A 57 1.24 -6.99 7.96
C GLY A 57 1.89 -8.33 8.32
N MET A 58 1.08 -9.37 8.54
CA MET A 58 1.52 -10.69 9.00
C MET A 58 1.74 -11.62 7.81
N GLY A 59 2.91 -11.50 7.20
CA GLY A 59 3.33 -12.33 6.08
C GLY A 59 4.60 -11.79 5.43
N SER A 60 5.26 -12.64 4.64
CA SER A 60 6.46 -12.31 3.89
C SER A 60 6.31 -12.53 2.38
N SER A 61 5.12 -12.96 1.95
CA SER A 61 4.86 -13.41 0.58
C SER A 61 3.81 -12.58 -0.15
N GLY A 62 3.17 -11.59 0.46
CA GLY A 62 2.19 -10.75 -0.23
C GLY A 62 0.98 -11.51 -0.78
N THR A 63 0.63 -12.65 -0.16
CA THR A 63 -0.41 -13.57 -0.64
C THR A 63 -1.62 -13.69 0.28
N THR A 64 -1.54 -13.18 1.52
CA THR A 64 -2.60 -13.39 2.51
C THR A 64 -3.72 -12.35 2.44
N SER A 65 -3.57 -11.31 1.62
CA SER A 65 -4.58 -10.26 1.46
C SER A 65 -5.92 -10.81 0.98
N THR A 66 -7.00 -10.26 1.53
CA THR A 66 -8.36 -10.48 1.03
C THR A 66 -8.61 -9.91 -0.36
N ARG A 67 -7.71 -9.06 -0.89
CA ARG A 67 -7.71 -8.60 -2.30
C ARG A 67 -6.94 -9.53 -3.24
N GLY A 68 -6.43 -10.65 -2.74
CA GLY A 68 -5.58 -11.57 -3.48
C GLY A 68 -4.11 -11.17 -3.46
N ALA A 69 -3.27 -12.04 -4.04
CA ALA A 69 -1.83 -11.91 -4.04
C ALA A 69 -1.34 -10.73 -4.90
N THR A 70 -0.29 -10.04 -4.44
CA THR A 70 0.41 -9.05 -5.27
C THR A 70 1.51 -9.74 -6.06
N LEU A 71 1.43 -9.64 -7.38
CA LEU A 71 2.42 -10.22 -8.29
C LEU A 71 3.61 -9.28 -8.47
N ASN A 72 4.79 -9.86 -8.65
CA ASN A 72 6.01 -9.12 -8.96
C ASN A 72 5.97 -8.63 -10.41
N PRO A 73 5.93 -7.30 -10.64
CA PRO A 73 5.83 -6.75 -11.99
C PRO A 73 7.10 -6.99 -12.84
N THR A 74 8.22 -7.36 -12.21
CA THR A 74 9.49 -7.65 -12.91
C THR A 74 9.64 -9.14 -13.26
N SER A 75 8.70 -9.99 -12.85
CA SER A 75 8.79 -11.43 -13.13
C SER A 75 8.42 -11.71 -14.58
N SER A 76 9.29 -12.47 -15.27
CA SER A 76 9.13 -12.82 -16.68
C SER A 76 7.98 -13.80 -16.94
N ASP A 77 7.60 -14.58 -15.93
CA ASP A 77 6.52 -15.57 -15.97
C ASP A 77 5.19 -15.04 -15.42
N GLY A 78 5.16 -13.81 -14.88
CA GLY A 78 3.98 -13.18 -14.29
C GLY A 78 3.41 -13.91 -13.06
N ALA A 79 4.10 -14.94 -12.54
CA ALA A 79 3.57 -15.85 -11.52
C ALA A 79 4.28 -15.73 -10.17
N ARG A 80 5.29 -14.87 -10.05
CA ARG A 80 6.04 -14.68 -8.80
C ARG A 80 5.38 -13.64 -7.92
N THR A 81 5.46 -13.87 -6.62
CA THR A 81 5.09 -12.87 -5.62
C THR A 81 6.05 -11.67 -5.61
N ALA A 82 5.52 -10.48 -5.31
CA ALA A 82 6.28 -9.26 -4.99
C ALA A 82 6.96 -9.28 -3.60
N GLY A 83 6.83 -10.35 -2.83
CA GLY A 83 7.26 -10.44 -1.43
C GLY A 83 6.25 -9.78 -0.48
N GLY A 84 6.60 -9.62 0.79
CA GLY A 84 5.68 -9.10 1.80
C GLY A 84 6.37 -8.60 3.08
N SER A 85 5.65 -7.92 3.96
CA SER A 85 4.20 -7.64 3.86
C SER A 85 3.86 -6.39 3.04
N SER A 86 4.84 -5.57 2.66
CA SER A 86 4.64 -4.35 1.86
C SER A 86 4.63 -4.61 0.34
N ALA A 87 3.92 -5.66 -0.08
CA ALA A 87 3.97 -6.21 -1.43
C ALA A 87 3.56 -5.18 -2.49
N GLY A 88 2.43 -4.51 -2.29
CA GLY A 88 1.90 -3.50 -3.20
C GLY A 88 2.80 -2.27 -3.30
N SER A 89 3.42 -1.85 -2.19
CA SER A 89 4.37 -0.72 -2.19
C SER A 89 5.60 -1.03 -3.05
N ALA A 90 6.18 -2.22 -2.90
CA ALA A 90 7.31 -2.65 -3.72
C ALA A 90 6.93 -2.76 -5.21
N ALA A 91 5.77 -3.37 -5.51
CA ALA A 91 5.28 -3.51 -6.87
C ALA A 91 4.99 -2.15 -7.54
N ALA A 92 4.38 -1.20 -6.82
CA ALA A 92 4.03 0.12 -7.33
C ALA A 92 5.26 0.98 -7.68
N VAL A 93 6.35 0.84 -6.92
CA VAL A 93 7.62 1.50 -7.25
C VAL A 93 8.30 0.79 -8.42
N ALA A 94 8.36 -0.55 -8.38
CA ALA A 94 9.05 -1.35 -9.41
C ALA A 94 8.43 -1.19 -10.81
N ASN A 95 7.11 -0.97 -10.91
CA ASN A 95 6.42 -0.75 -12.18
C ASN A 95 6.23 0.74 -12.55
N GLY A 96 6.74 1.67 -11.74
CA GLY A 96 6.66 3.10 -12.00
C GLY A 96 5.27 3.74 -11.77
N SER A 97 4.32 3.03 -11.15
CA SER A 97 3.02 3.61 -10.77
C SER A 97 3.17 4.71 -9.72
N ALA A 98 4.17 4.59 -8.83
CA ALA A 98 4.52 5.59 -7.82
C ALA A 98 6.00 5.96 -7.90
N PHE A 99 6.35 7.22 -7.60
CA PHE A 99 7.77 7.61 -7.51
C PHE A 99 8.44 7.05 -6.25
N PHE A 100 7.71 7.01 -5.14
CA PHE A 100 8.10 6.33 -3.92
C PHE A 100 6.86 5.80 -3.18
N ALA A 101 7.06 4.93 -2.19
CA ALA A 101 5.97 4.42 -1.37
C ALA A 101 6.38 4.31 0.11
N LEU A 102 5.39 4.41 1.00
CA LEU A 102 5.49 4.01 2.41
C LEU A 102 5.05 2.57 2.62
#